data_AF-A0A830GSI4-F1
#
_entry.id   AF-A0A830GSI4-F1
#
_cell.length_a   1.000
_cell.length_b   1.000
_cell.length_c   1.000
_cell.angle_alpha   90.00
_cell.angle_beta   90.00
_cell.angle_gamma   90.00
#
_symmetry.space_group_name_H-M   'P 1'
#
loop_
_entity.id
_entity.type
_entity.pdbx_description
1 polymer ?
#
loop_
_entity_poly.entity_id
_entity_poly.type
_entity_poly.pdbx_seq_one_letter_code
_entity_poly.pdbx_strand_id
1 'polypeptide(L)'
;MSDISESLADAFGEETDADTAQTAAENVAAFAEQYDEALTADAVRETFEEAPYDDFERRFNWLVGELAAANDDCTDTREFRIDGFGDLAADPEIGA
;
A
#
# COMPACT_ATOMS: atom_id res chain seq x y z
N MET A 1 3.34 15.25 -6.09
CA MET A 1 4.11 14.10 -5.62
C MET A 1 4.86 14.54 -4.39
N SER A 2 4.72 13.76 -3.33
CA SER A 2 5.40 13.94 -2.06
C SER A 2 6.77 13.26 -2.13
N ASP A 3 7.75 13.73 -1.35
CA ASP A 3 9.12 13.20 -1.34
C ASP A 3 9.13 11.67 -1.09
N ILE A 4 8.23 11.19 -0.22
CA ILE A 4 7.98 9.77 0.04
C ILE A 4 7.47 9.01 -1.19
N SER A 5 6.55 9.59 -1.98
CA SER A 5 6.00 8.92 -3.17
C SER A 5 7.02 8.75 -4.29
N GLU A 6 7.91 9.73 -4.48
CA GLU A 6 8.97 9.62 -5.51
C GLU A 6 9.96 8.54 -5.11
N SER A 7 10.45 8.57 -3.86
CA SER A 7 11.39 7.57 -3.37
C SER A 7 10.82 6.14 -3.38
N LEU A 8 9.53 5.98 -3.10
CA LEU A 8 8.89 4.66 -3.11
C LEU A 8 8.60 4.16 -4.52
N ALA A 9 8.24 5.06 -5.45
CA ALA A 9 8.00 4.67 -6.84
C ALA A 9 9.28 4.11 -7.49
N ASP A 10 10.43 4.75 -7.25
CA ASP A 10 11.74 4.23 -7.71
C ASP A 10 12.05 2.85 -7.08
N ALA A 11 11.87 2.71 -5.77
CA ALA A 11 12.17 1.45 -5.07
C ALA A 11 11.23 0.31 -5.49
N PHE A 12 9.93 0.56 -5.59
CA PHE A 12 8.96 -0.43 -6.04
C PHE A 12 9.10 -0.77 -7.52
N GLY A 13 9.62 0.16 -8.34
CA GLY A 13 9.89 -0.08 -9.76
C GLY A 13 10.98 -1.13 -10.03
N GLU A 14 11.77 -1.51 -9.01
CA GLU A 14 12.69 -2.65 -9.09
C GLU A 14 11.97 -4.00 -8.97
N GLU A 15 10.78 -4.02 -8.33
CA GLU A 15 10.02 -5.22 -7.99
C GLU A 15 8.79 -5.43 -8.89
N THR A 16 8.28 -4.37 -9.53
CA THR A 16 7.11 -4.40 -10.41
C THR A 16 7.20 -3.38 -11.55
N ASP A 17 6.20 -3.32 -12.44
CA ASP A 17 6.11 -2.30 -13.48
C ASP A 17 5.89 -0.88 -12.93
N ALA A 18 6.28 0.12 -13.72
CA ALA A 18 6.30 1.52 -13.30
C ALA A 18 4.92 2.06 -12.92
N ASP A 19 3.86 1.66 -13.62
CA ASP A 19 2.49 2.10 -13.32
C ASP A 19 2.01 1.56 -11.97
N THR A 20 2.27 0.27 -11.70
CA THR A 20 1.95 -0.36 -10.41
C THR A 20 2.79 0.23 -9.28
N ALA A 21 4.09 0.42 -9.50
CA ALA A 21 5.00 1.01 -8.53
C ALA A 21 4.61 2.45 -8.17
N GLN A 22 4.22 3.25 -9.16
CA GLN A 22 3.74 4.60 -8.93
C GLN A 22 2.44 4.59 -8.11
N THR A 23 1.48 3.72 -8.48
CA THR A 23 0.22 3.58 -7.74
C THR A 23 0.46 3.18 -6.28
N ALA A 24 1.36 2.22 -6.04
CA ALA A 24 1.79 1.80 -4.71
C ALA A 24 2.29 2.97 -3.86
N ALA A 25 3.18 3.76 -4.44
CA ALA A 25 3.83 4.87 -3.77
C ALA A 25 2.85 6.02 -3.47
N GLU A 26 1.92 6.30 -4.39
CA GLU A 26 0.86 7.28 -4.20
C GLU A 26 -0.10 6.84 -3.08
N ASN A 27 -0.44 5.55 -3.01
CA ASN A 27 -1.28 5.01 -1.93
C ASN A 27 -0.61 5.12 -0.55
N VAL A 28 0.69 4.84 -0.45
CA VAL A 28 1.44 5.01 0.81
C VAL A 28 1.52 6.48 1.21
N ALA A 29 1.74 7.38 0.26
CA ALA A 29 1.73 8.82 0.55
C ALA A 29 0.36 9.28 1.06
N ALA A 30 -0.72 8.82 0.43
CA ALA A 30 -2.08 9.12 0.89
C ALA A 30 -2.36 8.55 2.29
N PHE A 31 -1.85 7.36 2.61
CA PHE A 31 -1.93 6.79 3.96
C PHE A 31 -1.18 7.67 4.97
N ALA A 32 0.05 8.07 4.65
CA ALA A 32 0.87 8.93 5.50
C ALA A 32 0.16 10.28 5.77
N GLU A 33 -0.36 10.93 4.73
CA GLU A 33 -1.08 12.20 4.87
C GLU A 33 -2.35 12.09 5.74
N GLN A 34 -3.02 10.94 5.73
CA GLN A 34 -4.25 10.74 6.50
C GLN A 34 -4.01 10.29 7.93
N TYR A 35 -3.04 9.39 8.15
CA TYR A 35 -2.91 8.67 9.41
C TYR A 35 -1.54 8.84 10.08
N ASP A 36 -0.47 9.04 9.32
CA ASP A 36 0.89 9.10 9.87
C ASP A 36 1.80 10.05 9.06
N GLU A 37 1.70 11.35 9.34
CA GLU A 37 2.52 12.39 8.67
C GLU A 37 4.03 12.22 8.94
N ALA A 38 4.41 11.39 9.92
CA ALA A 38 5.81 11.10 10.25
C ALA A 38 6.36 9.86 9.52
N LEU A 39 5.52 9.14 8.77
CA LEU A 39 5.92 7.97 8.00
C LEU A 39 6.98 8.33 6.96
N THR A 40 8.03 7.52 6.86
CA THR A 40 9.16 7.73 5.94
C THR A 40 9.25 6.61 4.90
N ALA A 41 9.86 6.92 3.75
CA ALA A 41 10.09 5.92 2.69
C ALA A 41 10.96 4.75 3.19
N ASP A 42 11.97 5.02 4.02
CA ASP A 42 12.83 3.97 4.59
C ASP A 42 12.04 3.02 5.49
N ALA A 43 11.21 3.53 6.40
CA ALA A 43 10.40 2.68 7.29
C ALA A 43 9.40 1.80 6.52
N VAL A 44 8.82 2.35 5.46
CA VAL A 44 7.94 1.62 4.55
C VAL A 44 8.69 0.49 3.84
N ARG A 45 9.90 0.76 3.35
CA ARG A 45 10.74 -0.25 2.69
C ARG A 45 11.16 -1.36 3.64
N GLU A 46 11.63 -1.00 4.84
CA GLU A 46 12.01 -1.98 5.86
C GLU A 46 10.84 -2.90 6.19
N THR A 47 9.63 -2.34 6.37
CA THR A 47 8.43 -3.13 6.59
C THR A 47 8.13 -4.00 5.38
N PHE A 48 8.16 -3.47 4.16
CA PHE A 48 7.88 -4.21 2.92
C PHE A 48 8.83 -5.41 2.72
N GLU A 49 10.08 -5.30 3.15
CA GLU A 49 11.08 -6.38 3.12
C GLU A 49 10.74 -7.55 4.05
N GLU A 50 9.94 -7.33 5.09
CA GLU A 50 9.47 -8.38 6.01
C GLU A 50 8.26 -9.17 5.47
N ALA A 51 7.65 -8.71 4.38
CA ALA A 51 6.46 -9.34 3.83
C ALA A 51 6.71 -10.80 3.42
N PRO A 52 5.88 -11.77 3.86
CA PRO A 52 6.11 -13.21 3.66
C PRO A 52 5.66 -13.72 2.27
N TYR A 53 5.47 -12.82 1.31
CA TYR A 53 4.92 -13.14 -0.01
C TYR A 53 5.96 -12.85 -1.09
N ASP A 54 5.93 -13.60 -2.19
CA ASP A 54 6.81 -13.34 -3.33
C ASP A 54 6.19 -12.31 -4.30
N ASP A 55 4.86 -12.32 -4.47
CA ASP A 55 4.13 -11.42 -5.37
C ASP A 55 4.07 -9.98 -4.81
N PHE A 56 4.48 -9.00 -5.60
CA PHE A 56 4.51 -7.58 -5.22
C PHE A 56 3.18 -7.09 -4.64
N GLU A 57 2.06 -7.33 -5.34
CA GLU A 57 0.73 -6.89 -4.91
C GLU A 57 0.34 -7.45 -3.54
N ARG A 58 0.69 -8.73 -3.27
CA ARG A 58 0.42 -9.37 -1.99
C ARG A 58 1.31 -8.81 -0.89
N ARG A 59 2.59 -8.61 -1.18
CA ARG A 59 3.52 -7.94 -0.24
C ARG A 59 3.05 -6.54 0.10
N PHE A 60 2.62 -5.78 -0.90
CA PHE A 60 2.12 -4.43 -0.72
C PHE A 60 0.82 -4.41 0.09
N ASN A 61 -0.13 -5.29 -0.21
CA ASN A 61 -1.38 -5.37 0.55
C ASN A 61 -1.17 -5.81 2.00
N TRP A 62 -0.13 -6.62 2.26
CA TRP A 62 0.31 -6.95 3.62
C TRP A 62 0.95 -5.75 4.32
N LEU A 63 1.86 -5.02 3.64
CA LEU A 63 2.48 -3.79 4.14
C LEU A 63 1.42 -2.77 4.60
N VAL A 64 0.41 -2.51 3.77
CA VAL A 64 -0.69 -1.59 4.14
C VAL A 64 -1.42 -2.07 5.40
N GLY A 65 -1.57 -3.39 5.56
CA GLY A 65 -2.13 -3.98 6.78
C GLY A 65 -1.26 -3.72 8.01
N GLU A 66 0.06 -3.85 7.90
CA GLU A 66 0.99 -3.56 9.01
C GLU A 66 1.02 -2.07 9.37
N LEU A 67 1.04 -1.18 8.37
CA LEU A 67 0.98 0.26 8.59
C LEU A 67 -0.29 0.66 9.35
N ALA A 68 -1.44 0.07 8.99
CA ALA A 68 -2.68 0.30 9.69
C ALA A 68 -2.73 -0.37 11.07
N ALA A 69 -2.13 -1.54 11.24
CA ALA A 69 -2.03 -2.18 12.56
C ALA A 69 -1.18 -1.37 13.54
N ALA A 70 -0.21 -0.61 13.04
CA ALA A 70 0.58 0.35 13.82
C ALA A 70 -0.18 1.65 14.14
N ASN A 71 -1.35 1.89 13.52
CA ASN A 71 -2.12 3.11 13.65
C ASN A 71 -3.58 2.84 14.08
N ASP A 72 -3.86 3.04 15.36
CA ASP A 72 -5.17 2.74 15.97
C ASP A 72 -6.34 3.51 15.31
N ASP A 73 -6.07 4.61 14.60
CA ASP A 73 -7.09 5.42 13.91
C ASP A 73 -7.46 4.87 12.52
N CYS A 74 -6.64 3.97 11.95
CA CYS A 74 -6.91 3.37 10.65
C CYS A 74 -7.82 2.13 10.76
N THR A 75 -9.11 2.32 10.48
CA THR A 75 -10.11 1.23 10.57
C THR A 75 -10.41 0.53 9.24
N ASP A 76 -10.00 1.11 8.11
CA ASP A 76 -10.22 0.57 6.77
C ASP A 76 -9.04 0.85 5.85
N THR A 77 -8.33 -0.21 5.47
CA THR A 77 -7.15 -0.12 4.61
C THR A 77 -7.45 -0.29 3.13
N ARG A 78 -8.71 -0.58 2.75
CA ARG A 78 -9.04 -1.02 1.39
C ARG A 78 -8.72 0.03 0.33
N GLU A 79 -8.85 1.31 0.66
CA GLU A 79 -8.55 2.41 -0.26
C GLU A 79 -7.06 2.51 -0.62
N PHE A 80 -6.16 2.01 0.25
CA PHE A 80 -4.71 2.12 0.06
C PHE A 80 -4.10 0.88 -0.60
N ARG A 81 -4.86 -0.20 -0.78
CA ARG A 81 -4.36 -1.45 -1.35
C ARG A 81 -4.25 -1.36 -2.87
N ILE A 82 -3.28 -2.06 -3.46
CA ILE A 82 -3.22 -2.23 -4.91
C ILE A 82 -3.99 -3.51 -5.21
N ASP A 83 -5.02 -3.36 -6.02
CA ASP A 83 -5.98 -4.39 -6.39
C ASP A 83 -6.72 -5.02 -5.17
N GLY A 84 -7.91 -4.47 -4.92
CA GLY A 84 -8.87 -5.04 -3.98
C GLY A 84 -9.77 -6.03 -4.72
N PHE A 85 -9.46 -7.32 -4.67
CA PHE A 85 -10.25 -8.40 -5.29
C PHE A 85 -10.76 -8.03 -6.71
N GLY A 86 -9.90 -7.99 -7.75
CA GLY A 86 -10.34 -7.65 -9.12
C GLY A 86 -11.66 -8.32 -9.53
N ASP A 87 -12.60 -7.55 -10.12
CA ASP A 87 -13.97 -7.92 -10.58
C ASP A 87 -14.86 -8.81 -9.66
N LEU A 88 -14.34 -9.25 -8.51
CA LEU A 88 -14.91 -10.22 -7.57
C LEU A 88 -14.93 -9.66 -6.14
N ALA A 89 -14.52 -8.41 -5.94
CA ALA A 89 -14.78 -7.62 -4.75
C ALA A 89 -16.29 -7.49 -4.59
N ALA A 90 -16.87 -8.45 -3.85
CA ALA A 90 -18.28 -8.54 -3.44
C ALA A 90 -19.21 -7.61 -4.24
N ASP A 91 -19.69 -8.12 -5.39
CA ASP A 91 -20.81 -7.52 -6.09
C ASP A 91 -21.93 -7.21 -5.07
N PRO A 92 -22.32 -5.94 -4.87
CA PRO A 92 -23.36 -5.58 -3.92
C PRO A 92 -24.72 -6.23 -4.25
N GLU A 93 -24.89 -6.77 -5.46
CA GLU A 93 -26.07 -7.54 -5.85
C GLU A 93 -26.04 -9.01 -5.38
N ILE A 94 -24.89 -9.55 -4.95
CA ILE A 94 -24.79 -10.91 -4.40
C ILE A 94 -25.16 -10.98 -2.90
N GLY A 95 -25.47 -9.82 -2.30
CA GLY A 95 -25.89 -9.69 -0.90
C GLY A 95 -27.33 -9.24 -0.65
N ALA A 96 -28.22 -9.26 -1.65
CA ALA A 96 -29.63 -8.84 -1.52
C ALA A 96 -30.63 -10.01 -1.51
#